data_AF-A0A3R7XJV9-F1
#
_entry.id   AF-A0A3R7XJV9-F1
#
_cell.length_a   1.000
_cell.length_b   1.000
_cell.length_c   1.000
_cell.angle_alpha   90.00
_cell.angle_beta   90.00
_cell.angle_gamma   90.00
#
_symmetry.space_group_name_H-M   'P 1'
#
loop_
_entity.id
_entity.type
_entity.pdbx_description
1 polymer ?
#
loop_
_entity_poly.entity_id
_entity_poly.type
_entity_poly.pdbx_seq_one_letter_code
_entity_poly.pdbx_strand_id
1 'polypeptide(L)'
;MLRFIFVLAMIFCISTISYSKVFDKKKCDEVLKKYDVSYQSWNNILNKLMSERKKIEDKKKANIENNETIKKLNTNINRLYNEFGSAMRVHEIRMNTFANSYNAFCK
;
A
#
# COMPACT_ATOMS: atom_id res chain seq x y z
N MET A 1 35.32 43.22 20.90
CA MET A 1 35.32 42.02 20.03
C MET A 1 34.70 40.78 20.69
N LEU A 2 34.86 40.56 22.01
CA LEU A 2 34.32 39.38 22.72
C LEU A 2 32.79 39.18 22.59
N ARG A 3 32.01 40.27 22.56
CA ARG A 3 30.53 40.21 22.45
C ARG A 3 30.03 39.66 21.10
N PHE A 4 30.76 39.90 20.02
CA PHE A 4 30.38 39.40 18.69
C PHE A 4 30.61 37.89 18.54
N ILE A 5 31.63 37.36 19.23
CA ILE A 5 31.93 35.92 19.24
C ILE A 5 30.83 35.13 19.95
N PHE A 6 30.30 35.67 21.07
CA PHE A 6 29.17 35.05 21.78
C PHE A 6 27.88 35.02 20.95
N VAL A 7 27.60 36.07 20.18
CA VAL A 7 26.42 36.14 19.31
C VAL A 7 26.54 35.14 18.15
N LEU A 8 27.71 35.05 17.51
CA LEU A 8 27.98 34.06 16.47
C LEU A 8 27.90 32.62 16.99
N ALA A 9 28.42 32.36 18.20
CA ALA A 9 28.33 31.06 18.85
C ALA A 9 26.86 30.68 19.19
N MET A 10 26.03 31.63 19.65
CA MET A 10 24.60 31.36 19.88
C MET A 10 23.85 31.07 18.58
N ILE A 11 24.13 31.80 17.49
CA ILE A 11 23.52 31.55 16.18
C ILE A 11 23.92 30.16 15.66
N PHE A 12 25.18 29.76 15.86
CA PHE A 12 25.65 28.41 15.52
C PHE A 12 24.94 27.34 16.36
N CYS A 13 24.77 27.55 17.68
CA CYS A 13 24.03 26.62 18.55
C CYS A 13 22.54 26.49 18.18
N ILE A 14 21.90 27.57 17.72
CA ILE A 14 20.50 27.55 17.23
C ILE A 14 20.41 26.83 15.89
N SER A 15 21.41 26.97 15.02
CA SER A 15 21.48 26.22 13.75
C SER A 15 21.76 24.72 13.92
N THR A 16 22.34 24.34 15.06
CA THR A 16 22.52 22.94 15.49
C THR A 16 21.37 22.42 16.35
N ILE A 17 20.24 23.14 16.46
CA ILE A 17 18.97 22.53 16.86
C ILE A 17 18.63 21.55 15.76
N SER A 18 19.20 20.36 15.93
CA SER A 18 18.69 19.06 15.56
C SER A 18 17.39 19.19 14.79
N TYR A 19 17.47 18.97 13.47
CA TYR A 19 16.37 18.39 12.70
C TYR A 19 16.04 17.02 13.32
N SER A 20 15.58 17.04 14.56
CA SER A 20 14.91 15.95 15.20
C SER A 20 13.67 15.77 14.35
N LYS A 21 13.58 14.64 13.64
CA LYS A 21 12.35 14.26 12.96
C LYS A 21 11.27 14.26 14.03
N VAL A 22 10.46 15.31 14.05
CA VAL A 22 9.36 15.43 14.99
C VAL A 22 8.37 14.36 14.56
N PHE A 23 8.25 13.30 15.37
CA PHE A 23 7.22 12.29 15.19
C PHE A 23 5.87 13.00 15.16
N ASP A 24 5.25 13.03 13.98
CA ASP A 24 3.96 13.66 13.77
C ASP A 24 2.90 12.56 13.76
N LYS A 25 2.38 12.26 14.95
CA LYS A 25 1.41 11.18 15.18
C LYS A 25 0.23 11.25 14.20
N LYS A 26 -0.31 12.46 13.97
CA LYS A 26 -1.45 12.65 13.08
C LYS A 26 -1.10 12.30 11.63
N LYS A 27 0.04 12.77 11.13
CA LYS A 27 0.50 12.41 9.78
C LYS A 27 0.84 10.92 9.67
N CYS A 28 1.39 10.34 10.73
CA CYS A 28 1.68 8.91 10.76
C CYS A 28 0.40 8.06 10.65
N ASP A 29 -0.64 8.40 11.42
CA ASP A 29 -1.95 7.74 11.36
C ASP A 29 -2.61 7.89 9.98
N GLU A 30 -2.49 9.05 9.34
CA GLU A 30 -2.97 9.27 7.97
C GLU A 30 -2.23 8.40 6.94
N VAL A 31 -0.92 8.27 7.07
CA VAL A 31 -0.08 7.42 6.20
C VAL A 31 -0.45 5.94 6.36
N LEU A 32 -0.62 5.47 7.61
CA LEU A 32 -1.07 4.10 7.90
C LEU A 32 -2.47 3.83 7.34
N LYS A 33 -3.41 4.76 7.51
CA LYS A 33 -4.77 4.61 6.98
C LYS A 33 -4.80 4.52 5.45
N LYS A 34 -4.00 5.32 4.74
CA LYS A 34 -3.90 5.25 3.28
C LYS A 34 -3.33 3.91 2.81
N TYR A 35 -2.38 3.36 3.56
CA TYR A 35 -1.82 2.04 3.28
C TYR A 35 -2.86 0.93 3.48
N ASP A 36 -3.56 0.92 4.61
CA ASP A 36 -4.60 -0.07 4.94
C ASP A 36 -5.70 -0.12 3.86
N VAL A 37 -6.21 1.03 3.42
CA VAL A 37 -7.19 1.10 2.33
C VAL A 37 -6.65 0.45 1.04
N SER A 38 -5.38 0.70 0.71
CA SER A 38 -4.77 0.10 -0.48
C SER A 38 -4.63 -1.41 -0.35
N TYR A 39 -4.21 -1.89 0.82
CA TYR A 39 -4.05 -3.30 1.11
C TYR A 39 -5.41 -4.03 1.04
N GLN A 40 -6.44 -3.48 1.68
CA GLN A 40 -7.79 -4.03 1.66
C GLN A 40 -8.35 -4.13 0.23
N SER A 41 -8.15 -3.10 -0.59
CA SER A 41 -8.60 -3.13 -1.99
C SER A 41 -7.93 -4.26 -2.79
N TRP A 42 -6.62 -4.44 -2.64
CA TRP A 42 -5.89 -5.52 -3.30
C TRP A 42 -6.33 -6.91 -2.79
N ASN A 43 -6.44 -7.06 -1.47
CA ASN A 43 -6.82 -8.32 -0.82
C ASN A 43 -8.24 -8.77 -1.21
N ASN A 44 -9.17 -7.81 -1.36
CA ASN A 44 -10.54 -8.11 -1.79
C ASN A 44 -10.60 -8.69 -3.21
N ILE A 45 -9.76 -8.22 -4.12
CA ILE A 45 -9.70 -8.76 -5.49
C ILE A 45 -9.06 -10.16 -5.49
N LEU A 46 -8.01 -10.36 -4.69
CA LEU A 46 -7.39 -11.67 -4.51
C LEU A 46 -8.40 -12.71 -4.01
N ASN A 47 -9.18 -12.37 -2.99
CA ASN A 47 -10.21 -13.26 -2.43
C ASN A 47 -11.29 -13.62 -3.46
N LYS A 48 -11.72 -12.66 -4.29
CA LYS A 48 -12.65 -12.93 -5.40
C LYS A 48 -12.04 -13.90 -6.42
N LEU A 49 -10.77 -13.70 -6.77
CA LEU A 49 -10.07 -14.55 -7.74
C LEU A 49 -9.92 -15.99 -7.23
N MET A 50 -9.58 -16.17 -5.96
CA MET A 50 -9.49 -17.47 -5.30
C MET A 50 -10.86 -18.17 -5.25
N SER A 51 -11.93 -17.43 -4.95
CA SER A 51 -13.30 -17.95 -4.94
C SER A 51 -13.74 -18.44 -6.34
N GLU A 52 -13.50 -17.64 -7.38
CA GLU A 52 -13.83 -18.04 -8.76
C GLU A 52 -13.02 -19.24 -9.24
N ARG A 53 -11.71 -19.31 -8.91
CA ARG A 53 -10.88 -20.49 -9.20
C ARG A 53 -11.43 -21.75 -8.53
N LYS A 54 -11.80 -21.65 -7.25
CA LYS A 54 -12.38 -22.78 -6.52
C LYS A 54 -13.68 -23.28 -7.16
N LYS A 55 -14.56 -22.37 -7.62
CA LYS A 55 -15.78 -22.77 -8.36
C LYS A 55 -15.49 -23.57 -9.62
N ILE A 56 -14.41 -23.26 -10.34
CA ILE A 56 -13.99 -24.03 -11.51
C ILE A 56 -13.49 -25.41 -11.09
N GLU A 57 -12.65 -25.48 -10.06
CA GLU A 57 -12.12 -26.75 -9.54
C GLU A 57 -13.24 -27.68 -9.05
N ASP A 58 -14.21 -27.13 -8.31
CA ASP A 58 -15.36 -27.90 -7.80
C ASP A 58 -16.23 -28.43 -8.95
N LYS A 59 -16.45 -27.62 -10.01
CA LYS A 59 -17.18 -28.07 -11.21
C LYS A 59 -16.43 -29.14 -11.99
N LYS A 60 -15.10 -29.03 -12.09
CA LYS A 60 -14.26 -30.06 -12.70
C LYS A 60 -14.33 -31.37 -11.92
N LYS A 61 -14.26 -31.33 -10.58
CA LYS A 61 -14.42 -32.51 -9.71
C LYS A 61 -15.80 -33.17 -9.86
N ALA A 62 -16.84 -32.37 -10.03
CA ALA A 62 -18.20 -32.86 -10.24
C ALA A 62 -18.45 -33.42 -11.65
N ASN A 63 -17.45 -33.42 -12.55
CA ASN A 63 -17.58 -33.84 -13.95
C ASN A 63 -18.71 -33.10 -14.71
N ILE A 64 -19.04 -31.89 -14.28
CA ILE A 64 -20.06 -31.05 -14.91
C ILE A 64 -19.40 -30.29 -16.06
N GLU A 65 -19.37 -30.91 -17.24
CA GLU A 65 -18.95 -30.25 -18.49
C GLU A 65 -20.09 -29.44 -19.11
N ASN A 66 -20.62 -28.48 -18.37
CA ASN A 66 -21.44 -27.45 -19.01
C ASN A 66 -20.51 -26.36 -19.58
N ASN A 67 -20.12 -26.55 -20.84
CA ASN A 67 -19.19 -25.69 -21.58
C ASN A 67 -19.52 -24.19 -21.45
N GLU A 68 -20.81 -23.83 -21.42
CA GLU A 68 -21.20 -22.43 -21.29
C GLU A 68 -20.92 -21.85 -19.89
N THR A 69 -21.09 -22.65 -18.85
CA THR A 69 -20.82 -22.24 -17.46
C THR A 69 -19.32 -22.09 -17.23
N ILE A 70 -18.52 -23.05 -17.70
CA ILE A 70 -17.05 -22.99 -17.59
C ILE A 70 -16.51 -21.78 -18.37
N LYS A 71 -17.05 -21.52 -19.57
CA LYS A 71 -16.68 -20.34 -20.36
C LYS A 71 -16.96 -19.03 -19.60
N LYS A 72 -18.15 -18.89 -19.00
CA LYS A 72 -18.50 -17.70 -18.18
C LYS A 72 -17.55 -17.52 -16.99
N LEU A 73 -17.22 -18.60 -16.28
CA LEU A 73 -16.27 -18.55 -15.15
C LEU A 73 -14.85 -18.16 -15.61
N ASN A 74 -14.38 -18.70 -16.73
CA ASN A 74 -13.08 -18.32 -17.31
C ASN A 74 -13.05 -16.84 -17.72
N THR A 75 -14.12 -16.32 -18.33
CA THR A 75 -14.23 -14.89 -18.66
C THR A 75 -14.17 -14.03 -17.39
N ASN A 76 -14.87 -14.44 -16.32
CA ASN A 76 -14.83 -13.73 -15.04
C ASN A 76 -13.44 -13.74 -14.41
N ILE A 77 -12.75 -14.88 -14.44
CA ILE A 77 -11.37 -15.00 -13.95
C ILE A 77 -10.43 -14.08 -14.74
N ASN A 78 -10.54 -14.03 -16.07
CA ASN A 78 -9.71 -13.15 -16.89
C ASN A 78 -9.95 -11.67 -16.55
N ARG A 79 -11.20 -11.27 -16.33
CA ARG A 79 -11.51 -9.91 -15.85
C ARG A 79 -10.88 -9.65 -14.48
N LEU A 80 -11.00 -10.58 -13.53
CA LEU A 80 -10.41 -10.46 -12.20
C LEU A 80 -8.88 -10.41 -12.24
N TYR A 81 -8.22 -11.12 -13.16
CA TYR A 81 -6.78 -11.02 -13.36
C TYR A 81 -6.35 -9.62 -13.81
N ASN A 82 -7.08 -8.99 -14.73
CA ASN A 82 -6.80 -7.63 -15.18
C ASN A 82 -7.00 -6.61 -14.05
N GLU A 83 -8.06 -6.77 -13.25
CA GLU A 83 -8.33 -5.96 -12.06
C GLU A 83 -7.25 -6.15 -10.99
N PHE A 84 -6.84 -7.41 -10.76
CA PHE A 84 -5.78 -7.75 -9.81
C PHE A 84 -4.45 -7.13 -10.22
N GLY A 85 -4.05 -7.25 -11.49
CA GLY A 85 -2.80 -6.65 -11.99
C GLY A 85 -2.79 -5.13 -11.89
N SER A 86 -3.95 -4.48 -12.11
CA SER A 86 -4.10 -3.02 -11.92
C SER A 86 -4.01 -2.64 -10.44
N ALA A 87 -4.71 -3.36 -9.56
CA ALA A 87 -4.69 -3.12 -8.12
C ALA A 87 -3.31 -3.39 -7.49
N MET A 88 -2.60 -4.42 -7.96
CA MET A 88 -1.25 -4.76 -7.53
C MET A 88 -0.26 -3.64 -7.87
N ARG A 89 -0.30 -3.10 -9.10
CA ARG A 89 0.52 -1.94 -9.47
C ARG A 89 0.24 -0.72 -8.60
N VAL A 90 -1.03 -0.42 -8.34
CA VAL A 90 -1.39 0.70 -7.45
C VAL A 90 -0.91 0.45 -6.02
N HIS A 91 -1.04 -0.77 -5.52
CA HIS A 91 -0.55 -1.15 -4.20
C HIS A 91 0.96 -1.02 -4.08
N GLU A 92 1.72 -1.43 -5.10
CA GLU A 92 3.18 -1.32 -5.15
C GLU A 92 3.65 0.14 -5.15
N ILE A 93 3.04 1.00 -5.97
CA ILE A 93 3.35 2.45 -5.98
C ILE A 93 3.05 3.08 -4.61
N ARG A 94 1.91 2.70 -4.01
CA ARG A 94 1.52 3.18 -2.68
C ARG A 94 2.43 2.64 -1.58
N MET A 95 2.95 1.43 -1.71
CA MET A 95 3.95 0.86 -0.79
C MET A 95 5.25 1.65 -0.81
N ASN A 96 5.74 1.99 -2.00
CA ASN A 96 6.96 2.81 -2.14
C ASN A 96 6.76 4.22 -1.54
N THR A 97 5.58 4.81 -1.78
CA THR A 97 5.22 6.11 -1.21
C THR A 97 5.03 6.04 0.32
N PHE A 98 4.44 4.95 0.81
CA PHE A 98 4.27 4.67 2.23
C PHE A 98 5.61 4.55 2.93
N ALA A 99 6.56 3.79 2.41
CA ALA A 99 7.88 3.61 3.02
C ALA A 99 8.61 4.95 3.20
N ASN A 100 8.56 5.82 2.19
CA ASN A 100 9.13 7.16 2.25
C ASN A 100 8.42 8.05 3.28
N SER A 101 7.08 8.04 3.29
CA SER A 101 6.27 8.86 4.21
C SER A 101 6.39 8.37 5.66
N TYR A 102 6.45 7.07 5.88
CA TYR A 102 6.65 6.46 7.18
C TYR A 102 8.03 6.84 7.75
N ASN A 103 9.08 6.76 6.94
CA ASN A 103 10.41 7.22 7.34
C ASN A 103 10.49 8.73 7.59
N ALA A 104 9.58 9.53 7.03
CA ALA A 104 9.58 10.99 7.24
C ALA A 104 8.78 11.42 8.48
N PHE A 105 7.66 10.74 8.78
CA PHE A 105 6.69 11.19 9.77
C PHE A 105 6.53 10.24 10.97
N CYS A 106 6.91 8.97 10.84
CA CYS A 106 6.70 7.93 11.84
C CYS A 106 8.00 7.42 12.51
N LYS A 107 9.17 7.68 11.93
CA LYS A 107 10.48 7.17 12.38
C LYS A 107 11.55 8.26 12.39
#